data_AF-A0A2V5J8R9-F1
#
_entry.id   AF-A0A2V5J8R9-F1
#
_cell.length_a   1.000
_cell.length_b   1.000
_cell.length_c   1.000
_cell.angle_alpha   90.00
_cell.angle_beta   90.00
_cell.angle_gamma   90.00
#
_symmetry.space_group_name_H-M   'P 1'
#
loop_
_entity.id
_entity.type
_entity.pdbx_description
1 polymer ?
#
loop_
_entity_poly.entity_id
_entity_poly.type
_entity_poly.pdbx_seq_one_letter_code
_entity_poly.pdbx_strand_id
1 'polypeptide(L)'
;MIRNRCPHYFTFAKKHFAVWVTLGLCLLIGEGILDEPCRLAAATDEPEEFHGPPPHPGYPDPFEIGYILFDTFSPNKQFGIIYPNRLLEESPDFIVDLKHSRILALLETGEPYFEGKNHGDLAAHWAPNSSAAVIENSGKWEPIGLLLVELKDGKVILQTDLLDSLNKIFSPAIAKAQHSRVEDSAVGELDITGVKWKTGKSLQVEIKCEGSTNPKGFEEESSWYGELTAVWDVAQRKLVRHQLARVSFHAAGRKEQ
;
A
#
# COMPACT_ATOMS: atom_id res chain seq x y z
N MET A 1 17.55 -24.13 -68.26
CA MET A 1 18.35 -22.88 -68.11
C MET A 1 18.81 -22.81 -66.67
N ILE A 2 20.10 -23.05 -66.46
CA ILE A 2 20.77 -23.09 -65.16
C ILE A 2 21.23 -21.67 -64.85
N ARG A 3 20.96 -21.16 -63.64
CA ARG A 3 21.77 -20.09 -63.04
C ARG A 3 22.14 -20.47 -61.61
N ASN A 4 23.36 -20.97 -61.52
CA ASN A 4 24.22 -20.97 -60.35
C ASN A 4 24.41 -19.53 -59.83
N ARG A 5 24.47 -19.35 -58.50
CA ARG A 5 25.71 -19.02 -57.76
C ARG A 5 25.45 -18.91 -56.24
N CYS A 6 26.06 -19.84 -55.53
CA CYS A 6 26.50 -19.86 -54.12
C CYS A 6 27.45 -18.69 -53.75
N PRO A 7 28.06 -18.63 -52.54
CA PRO A 7 27.62 -18.95 -51.15
C PRO A 7 28.14 -17.89 -50.13
N HIS A 8 27.90 -18.08 -48.81
CA HIS A 8 28.95 -18.12 -47.77
C HIS A 8 28.33 -18.37 -46.38
N TYR A 9 28.47 -19.61 -45.90
CA TYR A 9 28.43 -19.95 -44.48
C TYR A 9 29.87 -20.22 -44.04
N PHE A 10 30.34 -19.52 -43.01
CA PHE A 10 31.63 -19.79 -42.38
C PHE A 10 31.40 -20.59 -41.10
N THR A 11 31.80 -21.86 -41.13
CA THR A 11 32.05 -22.70 -39.96
C THR A 11 33.49 -22.47 -39.47
N PHE A 12 33.71 -22.37 -38.16
CA PHE A 12 35.03 -22.60 -37.58
C PHE A 12 34.97 -23.64 -36.47
N ALA A 13 35.99 -24.50 -36.48
CA ALA A 13 36.02 -25.81 -35.87
C ALA A 13 36.77 -25.86 -34.53
N LYS A 14 36.50 -26.95 -33.80
CA LYS A 14 37.20 -27.50 -32.63
C LYS A 14 38.73 -27.50 -32.75
N LYS A 15 39.43 -27.39 -31.61
CA LYS A 15 40.63 -28.19 -31.29
C LYS A 15 40.92 -28.25 -29.78
N HIS A 16 41.33 -29.44 -29.35
CA HIS A 16 41.74 -29.89 -28.01
C HIS A 16 43.12 -29.36 -27.59
N PHE A 17 43.40 -29.33 -26.27
CA PHE A 17 44.73 -29.69 -25.76
C PHE A 17 44.69 -30.21 -24.31
N ALA A 18 45.66 -31.08 -24.00
CA ALA A 18 45.66 -32.10 -22.96
C ALA A 18 46.22 -31.68 -21.58
N VAL A 19 45.86 -32.51 -20.59
CA VAL A 19 46.36 -32.64 -19.21
C VAL A 19 47.78 -33.24 -19.18
N TRP A 20 48.63 -32.84 -18.21
CA TRP A 20 49.65 -33.71 -17.56
C TRP A 20 49.91 -33.28 -16.10
N VAL A 21 50.17 -34.29 -15.26
CA VAL A 21 50.31 -34.31 -13.79
C VAL A 21 51.74 -34.73 -13.41
N THR A 22 52.32 -34.15 -12.35
CA THR A 22 53.30 -34.79 -11.43
C THR A 22 53.49 -33.89 -10.18
N LEU A 23 52.96 -34.22 -9.00
CA LEU A 23 53.51 -35.05 -7.91
C LEU A 23 54.92 -34.68 -7.41
N GLY A 24 54.99 -34.15 -6.18
CA GLY A 24 56.19 -34.03 -5.36
C GLY A 24 55.81 -34.20 -3.88
N LEU A 25 56.14 -35.37 -3.32
CA LEU A 25 55.93 -35.79 -1.94
C LEU A 25 57.29 -35.73 -1.22
N CYS A 26 57.37 -35.06 -0.06
CA CYS A 26 58.33 -35.39 0.99
C CYS A 26 57.80 -34.95 2.36
N LEU A 27 57.60 -35.95 3.22
CA LEU A 27 57.26 -35.88 4.64
C LEU A 27 58.42 -35.27 5.47
N LEU A 28 58.10 -34.59 6.59
CA LEU A 28 58.22 -35.14 7.96
C LEU A 28 58.10 -34.04 9.05
N ILE A 29 57.16 -34.30 9.97
CA ILE A 29 57.18 -34.11 11.43
C ILE A 29 57.30 -32.68 11.99
N GLY A 30 56.22 -32.29 12.67
CA GLY A 30 56.23 -31.28 13.72
C GLY A 30 54.91 -31.34 14.47
N GLU A 31 54.84 -32.17 15.52
CA GLU A 31 53.79 -32.08 16.53
C GLU A 31 53.83 -30.69 17.16
N GLY A 32 52.76 -29.93 16.92
CA GLY A 32 52.51 -28.64 17.52
C GLY A 32 51.02 -28.48 17.60
N ILE A 33 50.42 -29.08 18.63
CA ILE A 33 49.09 -28.76 19.09
C ILE A 33 49.15 -27.28 19.48
N LEU A 34 48.83 -26.41 18.53
CA LEU A 34 48.52 -25.03 18.80
C LEU A 34 47.14 -25.05 19.46
N ASP A 35 47.16 -24.80 20.76
CA ASP A 35 46.03 -24.27 21.51
C ASP A 35 45.48 -23.08 20.72
N GLU A 36 44.47 -23.32 19.89
CA GLU A 36 43.54 -22.28 19.50
C GLU A 36 42.82 -21.89 20.79
N PRO A 37 42.99 -20.66 21.33
CA PRO A 37 42.00 -20.18 22.27
C PRO A 37 40.71 -20.10 21.47
N CYS A 38 39.82 -21.05 21.74
CA CYS A 38 38.43 -21.02 21.36
C CYS A 38 37.86 -19.71 21.91
N ARG A 39 38.00 -18.62 21.14
CA ARG A 39 37.22 -17.42 21.30
C ARG A 39 35.81 -17.82 20.88
N LEU A 40 35.10 -18.42 21.84
CA LEU A 40 33.69 -18.19 22.00
C LEU A 40 33.57 -16.66 22.09
N ALA A 41 33.37 -16.02 20.95
CA ALA A 41 32.85 -14.68 20.93
C ALA A 41 31.53 -14.80 21.68
N ALA A 42 31.52 -14.33 22.93
CA ALA A 42 30.28 -13.98 23.58
C ALA A 42 29.59 -13.04 22.59
N ALA A 43 28.58 -13.56 21.90
CA ALA A 43 27.55 -12.71 21.35
C ALA A 43 27.01 -11.99 22.57
N THR A 44 27.50 -10.78 22.78
CA THR A 44 26.79 -9.80 23.57
C THR A 44 25.52 -9.58 22.78
N ASP A 45 24.47 -10.34 23.13
CA ASP A 45 23.09 -10.07 22.76
C ASP A 45 22.68 -8.76 23.45
N GLU A 46 23.36 -7.67 23.12
CA GLU A 46 22.76 -6.35 23.27
C GLU A 46 21.60 -6.36 22.26
N PRO A 47 20.34 -6.20 22.68
CA PRO A 47 19.24 -6.16 21.74
C PRO A 47 19.53 -5.02 20.76
N GLU A 48 19.59 -5.36 19.49
CA GLU A 48 19.77 -4.37 18.43
C GLU A 48 18.47 -3.53 18.39
N GLU A 49 18.41 -2.45 19.16
CA GLU A 49 17.38 -1.40 19.05
C GLU A 49 17.65 -0.62 17.75
N PHE A 50 17.43 -1.29 16.62
CA PHE A 50 17.52 -0.69 15.30
C PHE A 50 16.14 -0.23 14.86
N HIS A 51 15.81 1.01 15.21
CA HIS A 51 14.52 1.62 14.89
C HIS A 51 14.39 2.15 13.46
N GLY A 52 15.43 1.94 12.64
CA GLY A 52 15.56 2.57 11.33
C GLY A 52 15.88 4.07 11.44
N PRO A 53 16.15 4.74 10.31
CA PRO A 53 16.27 6.19 10.31
C PRO A 53 14.91 6.83 10.65
N PRO A 54 14.89 8.00 11.31
CA PRO A 54 13.67 8.76 11.52
C PRO A 54 12.97 8.96 10.17
N PRO A 55 11.70 8.55 10.03
CA PRO A 55 10.98 8.59 8.75
C PRO A 55 10.71 10.04 8.31
N HIS A 56 10.69 10.99 9.25
CA HIS A 56 10.57 12.41 8.99
C HIS A 56 11.59 13.20 9.80
N PRO A 57 12.43 14.07 9.17
CA PRO A 57 13.37 14.91 9.90
C PRO A 57 12.67 15.77 10.95
N GLY A 58 13.13 15.68 12.20
CA GLY A 58 12.61 16.50 13.31
C GLY A 58 11.51 15.84 14.15
N TYR A 59 11.04 14.63 13.80
CA TYR A 59 10.12 13.86 14.64
C TYR A 59 10.87 12.81 15.46
N PRO A 60 10.45 12.54 16.71
CA PRO A 60 11.04 11.48 17.55
C PRO A 60 10.79 10.12 16.92
N ASP A 61 11.54 9.09 17.36
CA ASP A 61 11.27 7.72 16.94
C ASP A 61 9.85 7.28 17.37
N PRO A 62 8.95 7.01 16.42
CA PRO A 62 7.59 6.56 16.70
C PRO A 62 7.51 5.27 17.54
N PHE A 63 8.55 4.45 17.61
CA PHE A 63 8.58 3.30 18.52
C PHE A 63 8.88 3.68 19.98
N GLU A 64 9.48 4.83 20.23
CA GLU A 64 9.84 5.32 21.57
C GLU A 64 8.76 6.24 22.18
N ILE A 65 7.87 6.79 21.35
CA ILE A 65 6.83 7.74 21.77
C ILE A 65 5.44 7.23 21.43
N GLY A 66 4.40 7.81 22.05
CA GLY A 66 3.01 7.34 22.13
C GLY A 66 2.26 7.06 20.82
N TYR A 67 2.75 6.11 20.03
CA TYR A 67 2.11 5.50 18.88
C TYR A 67 1.44 4.20 19.29
N ILE A 68 0.38 3.88 18.58
CA ILE A 68 -0.48 2.74 18.82
C ILE A 68 -0.43 1.82 17.62
N LEU A 69 -0.33 0.54 17.90
CA LEU A 69 -0.48 -0.54 16.94
C LEU A 69 -1.69 -1.37 17.33
N PHE A 70 -2.80 -1.22 16.61
CA PHE A 70 -4.03 -1.93 16.93
C PHE A 70 -4.77 -2.33 15.65
N ASP A 71 -5.00 -3.64 15.51
CA ASP A 71 -5.76 -4.32 14.45
C ASP A 71 -5.42 -3.97 12.98
N THR A 72 -4.22 -3.42 12.73
CA THR A 72 -3.75 -3.03 11.39
C THR A 72 -2.65 -3.95 10.85
N PHE A 73 -2.52 -5.15 11.41
CA PHE A 73 -1.43 -6.09 11.12
C PHE A 73 -1.65 -6.85 9.81
N SER A 74 -0.56 -7.08 9.08
CA SER A 74 -0.58 -7.95 7.90
C SER A 74 -0.88 -9.41 8.28
N PRO A 75 -1.40 -10.25 7.36
CA PRO A 75 -1.67 -11.66 7.62
C PRO A 75 -0.47 -12.45 8.14
N ASN A 76 0.74 -12.12 7.67
CA ASN A 76 1.99 -12.74 8.15
C ASN A 76 2.53 -12.10 9.44
N LYS A 77 1.85 -11.08 10.00
CA LYS A 77 2.21 -10.31 11.19
C LYS A 77 3.57 -9.62 11.13
N GLN A 78 4.14 -9.48 9.93
CA GLN A 78 5.41 -8.81 9.74
C GLN A 78 5.24 -7.29 9.62
N PHE A 79 4.11 -6.83 9.10
CA PHE A 79 3.87 -5.43 8.84
C PHE A 79 2.65 -4.95 9.62
N GLY A 80 2.61 -3.65 9.88
CA GLY A 80 1.48 -3.01 10.54
C GLY A 80 1.44 -1.52 10.24
N ILE A 81 0.33 -0.89 10.60
CA ILE A 81 0.21 0.56 10.60
C ILE A 81 0.22 1.04 12.05
N ILE A 82 1.13 1.96 12.38
CA ILE A 82 1.10 2.67 13.66
C ILE A 82 0.57 4.08 13.45
N TYR A 83 -0.20 4.54 14.41
CA TYR A 83 -0.81 5.87 14.41
C TYR A 83 -0.66 6.51 15.80
N PRO A 84 -0.63 7.83 15.91
CA PRO A 84 -0.42 8.51 17.18
C PRO A 84 -1.59 8.34 18.16
N ASN A 85 -1.29 8.47 19.44
CA ASN A 85 -2.30 8.70 20.46
C ASN A 85 -2.79 10.16 20.47
N ARG A 86 -3.75 10.47 21.35
CA ARG A 86 -4.36 11.81 21.48
C ARG A 86 -3.42 12.94 21.92
N LEU A 87 -2.20 12.64 22.37
CA LEU A 87 -1.22 13.68 22.72
C LEU A 87 -0.41 14.14 21.50
N LEU A 88 -0.54 13.42 20.38
CA LEU A 88 0.25 13.55 19.17
C LEU A 88 -0.65 13.67 17.93
N GLU A 89 -1.82 14.32 18.05
CA GLU A 89 -2.89 14.34 17.04
C GLU A 89 -2.43 14.79 15.64
N GLU A 90 -1.42 15.64 15.56
CA GLU A 90 -0.85 16.18 14.30
C GLU A 90 0.30 15.33 13.75
N SER A 91 0.70 14.28 14.47
CA SER A 91 1.82 13.43 14.06
C SER A 91 1.36 12.45 12.99
N PRO A 92 2.24 12.05 12.06
CA PRO A 92 1.79 11.25 10.93
C PRO A 92 1.64 9.78 11.28
N ASP A 93 0.87 9.07 10.44
CA ASP A 93 0.77 7.61 10.46
C ASP A 93 1.95 6.97 9.72
N PHE A 94 2.34 5.77 10.14
CA PHE A 94 3.46 5.04 9.53
C PHE A 94 3.12 3.60 9.22
N ILE A 95 3.66 3.09 8.11
CA ILE A 95 3.77 1.65 7.87
C ILE A 95 5.12 1.16 8.39
N VAL A 96 5.07 0.05 9.14
CA VAL A 96 6.21 -0.48 9.87
C VAL A 96 6.44 -1.96 9.61
N ASP A 97 7.69 -2.38 9.79
CA ASP A 97 8.14 -3.76 9.88
C ASP A 97 8.26 -4.12 11.36
N LEU A 98 7.27 -4.87 11.84
CA LEU A 98 7.11 -5.27 13.24
C LEU A 98 8.16 -6.27 13.68
N LYS A 99 8.66 -7.08 12.76
CA LYS A 99 9.66 -8.11 13.10
C LYS A 99 11.00 -7.48 13.42
N HIS A 100 11.35 -6.40 12.73
CA HIS A 100 12.62 -5.70 12.87
C HIS A 100 12.47 -4.34 13.53
N SER A 101 11.30 -4.05 14.15
CA SER A 101 10.96 -2.78 14.81
C SER A 101 11.38 -1.54 14.01
N ARG A 102 11.07 -1.53 12.72
CA ARG A 102 11.58 -0.53 11.79
C ARG A 102 10.46 0.17 11.05
N ILE A 103 10.59 1.47 10.86
CA ILE A 103 9.67 2.23 10.02
C ILE A 103 10.02 2.04 8.54
N LEU A 104 9.00 1.75 7.73
CA LEU A 104 9.17 1.55 6.30
C LEU A 104 8.86 2.84 5.52
N ALA A 105 7.77 3.52 5.87
CA ALA A 105 7.39 4.79 5.27
C ALA A 105 6.34 5.54 6.10
N LEU A 106 6.26 6.85 5.88
CA LEU A 106 5.10 7.69 6.18
C LEU A 106 3.91 7.25 5.32
N LEU A 107 2.72 7.20 5.89
CA LEU A 107 1.50 7.10 5.08
C LEU A 107 1.09 8.48 4.57
N GLU A 108 0.99 8.61 3.26
CA GLU A 108 0.61 9.85 2.58
C GLU A 108 -0.92 10.01 2.56
N THR A 109 -1.56 9.92 3.73
CA THR A 109 -2.98 10.29 3.87
C THR A 109 -3.09 11.80 4.06
N GLY A 110 -4.11 12.45 3.49
CA GLY A 110 -4.19 13.92 3.46
C GLY A 110 -4.16 14.59 4.85
N GLU A 111 -4.67 13.88 5.86
CA GLU A 111 -4.61 14.24 7.28
C GLU A 111 -4.42 12.95 8.09
N PRO A 112 -3.54 12.91 9.10
CA PRO A 112 -3.30 11.69 9.87
C PRO A 112 -4.50 11.28 10.74
N TYR A 113 -4.54 10.00 11.09
CA TYR A 113 -5.41 9.50 12.14
C TYR A 113 -4.75 9.67 13.53
N PHE A 114 -5.55 9.65 14.59
CA PHE A 114 -5.06 9.49 15.95
C PHE A 114 -6.09 8.76 16.82
N GLU A 115 -5.64 8.18 17.92
CA GLU A 115 -6.48 7.35 18.79
C GLU A 115 -7.78 8.04 19.23
N GLY A 116 -8.91 7.52 18.77
CA GLY A 116 -10.22 8.04 19.16
C GLY A 116 -10.54 9.41 18.57
N LYS A 117 -9.95 9.73 17.41
CA LYS A 117 -10.35 10.85 16.56
C LYS A 117 -11.86 10.83 16.36
N ASN A 118 -12.51 11.95 16.63
CA ASN A 118 -13.97 12.02 16.55
C ASN A 118 -14.44 11.85 15.10
N HIS A 119 -15.38 10.92 14.88
CA HIS A 119 -15.87 10.53 13.55
C HIS A 119 -14.77 10.06 12.58
N GLY A 120 -13.61 9.63 13.10
CA GLY A 120 -12.53 9.07 12.31
C GLY A 120 -12.28 7.61 12.65
N ASP A 121 -11.81 6.85 11.67
CA ASP A 121 -11.33 5.49 11.85
C ASP A 121 -10.15 5.22 10.92
N LEU A 122 -9.31 4.26 11.28
CA LEU A 122 -8.18 3.83 10.46
C LEU A 122 -8.19 2.31 10.31
N ALA A 123 -8.43 1.85 9.09
CA ALA A 123 -8.44 0.44 8.75
C ALA A 123 -7.33 0.07 7.76
N ALA A 124 -6.75 -1.12 7.91
CA ALA A 124 -5.76 -1.68 7.00
C ALA A 124 -6.26 -2.98 6.37
N HIS A 125 -6.67 -2.91 5.11
CA HIS A 125 -7.16 -4.04 4.35
C HIS A 125 -6.01 -4.73 3.62
N TRP A 126 -5.38 -5.71 4.25
CA TRP A 126 -4.21 -6.39 3.71
C TRP A 126 -4.53 -7.42 2.63
N ALA A 127 -3.67 -7.48 1.60
CA ALA A 127 -3.66 -8.58 0.64
C ALA A 127 -3.33 -9.91 1.34
N PRO A 128 -3.92 -11.05 0.94
CA PRO A 128 -3.70 -12.34 1.61
C PRO A 128 -2.23 -12.78 1.72
N ASN A 129 -1.40 -12.33 0.77
CA ASN A 129 0.04 -12.62 0.73
C ASN A 129 0.90 -11.54 1.42
N SER A 130 0.30 -10.57 2.11
CA SER A 130 0.97 -9.45 2.78
C SER A 130 1.84 -8.57 1.88
N SER A 131 1.66 -8.60 0.55
CA SER A 131 2.47 -7.80 -0.38
C SER A 131 1.89 -6.41 -0.67
N ALA A 132 0.68 -6.12 -0.20
CA ALA A 132 0.03 -4.84 -0.36
C ALA A 132 -1.05 -4.66 0.72
N ALA A 133 -1.44 -3.41 0.97
CA ALA A 133 -2.56 -3.05 1.82
C ALA A 133 -3.31 -1.87 1.21
N VAL A 134 -4.64 -1.85 1.36
CA VAL A 134 -5.42 -0.62 1.20
C VAL A 134 -5.64 -0.05 2.59
N ILE A 135 -5.12 1.14 2.83
CA ILE A 135 -5.31 1.88 4.08
C ILE A 135 -6.47 2.85 3.87
N GLU A 136 -7.47 2.73 4.72
CA GLU A 136 -8.65 3.56 4.73
C GLU A 136 -8.60 4.44 5.98
N ASN A 137 -8.52 5.75 5.76
CA ASN A 137 -8.65 6.75 6.80
C ASN A 137 -10.01 7.43 6.63
N SER A 138 -10.97 7.03 7.45
CA SER A 138 -12.36 7.44 7.36
C SER A 138 -12.56 8.77 8.09
N GLY A 139 -13.40 9.65 7.53
CA GLY A 139 -13.82 10.90 8.15
C GLY A 139 -15.33 10.95 8.36
N LYS A 140 -15.82 12.08 8.86
CA LYS A 140 -17.22 12.25 9.27
C LYS A 140 -18.24 12.07 8.14
N TRP A 141 -17.89 12.53 6.94
CA TRP A 141 -18.79 12.58 5.78
C TRP A 141 -18.15 12.02 4.52
N GLU A 142 -16.84 11.81 4.53
CA GLU A 142 -16.09 11.21 3.44
C GLU A 142 -14.78 10.63 3.97
N PRO A 143 -14.20 9.62 3.30
CA PRO A 143 -12.83 9.21 3.53
C PRO A 143 -11.88 10.39 3.40
N ILE A 144 -11.02 10.55 4.41
CA ILE A 144 -9.88 11.46 4.37
C ILE A 144 -8.82 10.92 3.40
N GLY A 145 -8.68 9.59 3.32
CA GLY A 145 -7.75 8.96 2.40
C GLY A 145 -8.07 7.49 2.14
N LEU A 146 -7.76 7.04 0.93
CA LEU A 146 -7.80 5.63 0.54
C LEU A 146 -6.52 5.27 -0.22
N LEU A 147 -5.53 4.74 0.50
CA LEU A 147 -4.17 4.61 0.00
C LEU A 147 -3.83 3.14 -0.24
N LEU A 148 -3.47 2.79 -1.48
CA LEU A 148 -2.87 1.48 -1.78
C LEU A 148 -1.36 1.55 -1.56
N VAL A 149 -0.87 0.78 -0.59
CA VAL A 149 0.55 0.62 -0.30
C VAL A 149 1.04 -0.71 -0.87
N GLU A 150 2.06 -0.67 -1.70
CA GLU A 150 2.72 -1.85 -2.27
C GLU A 150 4.06 -2.12 -1.60
N LEU A 151 4.28 -3.37 -1.20
CA LEU A 151 5.50 -3.84 -0.55
C LEU A 151 6.26 -4.81 -1.46
N LYS A 152 7.59 -4.66 -1.48
CA LYS A 152 8.49 -5.63 -2.10
C LYS A 152 9.79 -5.70 -1.32
N ASP A 153 10.25 -6.92 -1.04
CA ASP A 153 11.51 -7.18 -0.34
C ASP A 153 11.64 -6.41 0.99
N GLY A 154 10.54 -6.33 1.74
CA GLY A 154 10.48 -5.64 3.05
C GLY A 154 10.51 -4.12 2.98
N LYS A 155 10.23 -3.52 1.82
CA LYS A 155 10.20 -2.07 1.61
C LYS A 155 8.90 -1.65 0.94
N VAL A 156 8.44 -0.44 1.23
CA VAL A 156 7.39 0.24 0.46
C VAL A 156 7.99 0.65 -0.89
N ILE A 157 7.37 0.21 -1.98
CA ILE A 157 7.80 0.55 -3.34
C ILE A 157 6.89 1.57 -4.02
N LEU A 158 5.64 1.69 -3.57
CA LEU A 158 4.67 2.64 -4.10
C LEU A 158 3.54 2.85 -3.09
N GLN A 159 3.06 4.09 -3.04
CA GLN A 159 1.78 4.46 -2.43
C GLN A 159 0.93 5.11 -3.53
N THR A 160 -0.32 4.67 -3.68
CA THR A 160 -1.24 5.20 -4.71
C THR A 160 -2.53 5.65 -4.05
N ASP A 161 -2.87 6.93 -4.23
CA ASP A 161 -4.17 7.44 -3.82
C ASP A 161 -5.27 6.91 -4.74
N LEU A 162 -6.10 6.04 -4.18
CA LEU A 162 -7.25 5.45 -4.87
C LEU A 162 -8.48 6.36 -4.76
N LEU A 163 -8.56 7.22 -3.75
CA LEU A 163 -9.71 8.08 -3.49
C LEU A 163 -9.94 9.05 -4.64
N ASP A 164 -8.88 9.70 -5.14
CA ASP A 164 -8.96 10.59 -6.32
C ASP A 164 -9.52 9.86 -7.56
N SER A 165 -9.13 8.60 -7.77
CA SER A 165 -9.64 7.80 -8.88
C SER A 165 -11.14 7.48 -8.74
N LEU A 166 -11.63 7.23 -7.51
CA LEU A 166 -13.04 7.00 -7.24
C LEU A 166 -13.85 8.31 -7.39
N ASN A 167 -13.35 9.42 -6.85
CA ASN A 167 -13.97 10.74 -6.95
C ASN A 167 -14.15 11.18 -8.41
N LYS A 168 -13.17 10.90 -9.27
CA LYS A 168 -13.28 11.16 -10.72
C LYS A 168 -14.46 10.42 -11.37
N ILE A 169 -14.78 9.20 -10.92
CA ILE A 169 -15.92 8.43 -11.44
C ILE A 169 -17.25 9.07 -11.03
N PHE A 170 -17.35 9.58 -9.79
CA PHE A 170 -18.56 10.23 -9.29
C PHE A 170 -18.74 11.67 -9.80
N SER A 171 -17.66 12.34 -10.19
CA SER A 171 -17.67 13.75 -10.59
C SER A 171 -18.77 14.16 -11.59
N PRO A 172 -19.10 13.37 -12.65
CA PRO A 172 -20.14 13.79 -13.59
C PRO A 172 -21.54 13.76 -12.97
N ALA A 173 -21.79 12.83 -12.06
CA ALA A 173 -23.07 12.69 -11.39
C ALA A 173 -23.27 13.78 -10.32
N ILE A 174 -22.21 14.08 -9.56
CA ILE A 174 -22.17 15.18 -8.61
C ILE A 174 -22.41 16.52 -9.32
N ALA A 175 -21.71 16.79 -10.43
CA ALA A 175 -21.88 18.02 -11.19
C ALA A 175 -23.34 18.22 -11.66
N LYS A 176 -23.98 17.15 -12.16
CA LYS A 176 -25.38 17.18 -12.57
C LYS A 176 -26.34 17.52 -11.43
N ALA A 177 -26.08 17.05 -10.21
CA ALA A 177 -26.87 17.38 -9.03
C ALA A 177 -26.63 18.82 -8.57
N GLN A 178 -25.38 19.26 -8.54
CA GLN A 178 -24.97 20.60 -8.08
C GLN A 178 -25.48 21.74 -8.96
N HIS A 179 -25.67 21.55 -10.27
CA HIS A 179 -26.28 22.55 -11.16
C HIS A 179 -27.71 22.99 -10.78
N SER A 180 -28.33 22.35 -9.79
CA SER A 180 -29.63 22.76 -9.24
C SER A 180 -29.55 23.63 -7.97
N ARG A 181 -28.34 23.95 -7.48
CA ARG A 181 -28.12 24.82 -6.30
C ARG A 181 -27.60 26.18 -6.73
N VAL A 182 -28.23 27.25 -6.23
CA VAL A 182 -27.78 28.63 -6.46
C VAL A 182 -26.89 29.13 -5.31
N GLU A 183 -27.12 28.68 -4.06
CA GLU A 183 -26.32 29.09 -2.89
C GLU A 183 -26.23 27.90 -1.90
N ASP A 184 -25.04 27.71 -1.33
CA ASP A 184 -24.62 26.70 -0.35
C ASP A 184 -24.27 25.25 -0.79
N SER A 185 -22.98 24.97 -0.57
CA SER A 185 -22.19 23.78 -0.86
C SER A 185 -22.75 22.49 -0.25
N ALA A 186 -23.21 21.55 -1.09
CA ALA A 186 -23.12 20.13 -0.72
C ALA A 186 -21.82 19.60 -1.29
N VAL A 187 -20.88 19.38 -0.37
CA VAL A 187 -19.85 18.37 -0.56
C VAL A 187 -20.60 17.04 -0.68
N GLY A 188 -20.37 16.31 -1.77
CA GLY A 188 -20.90 14.95 -1.87
C GLY A 188 -20.25 14.10 -0.79
N GLU A 189 -21.04 13.32 -0.08
CA GLU A 189 -20.56 12.25 0.79
C GLU A 189 -20.16 11.06 -0.08
N LEU A 190 -19.01 10.49 0.21
CA LEU A 190 -18.53 9.22 -0.32
C LEU A 190 -18.34 8.31 0.90
N ASP A 191 -18.77 7.06 0.84
CA ASP A 191 -18.50 6.09 1.89
C ASP A 191 -17.87 4.82 1.29
N ILE A 192 -16.86 4.24 1.94
CA ILE A 192 -16.24 2.98 1.51
C ILE A 192 -16.96 1.83 2.21
N THR A 193 -17.87 1.19 1.48
CA THR A 193 -18.71 0.11 2.03
C THR A 193 -18.09 -1.27 1.92
N GLY A 194 -16.91 -1.39 1.31
CA GLY A 194 -16.12 -2.61 1.44
C GLY A 194 -14.88 -2.66 0.56
N VAL A 195 -13.85 -3.32 1.08
CA VAL A 195 -12.60 -3.61 0.37
C VAL A 195 -12.39 -5.13 0.34
N LYS A 196 -12.14 -5.68 -0.85
CA LYS A 196 -11.94 -7.11 -1.03
C LYS A 196 -10.83 -7.44 -2.01
N TRP A 197 -9.83 -8.18 -1.52
CA TRP A 197 -8.77 -8.71 -2.36
C TRP A 197 -9.23 -9.90 -3.21
N LYS A 198 -8.75 -9.92 -4.45
CA LYS A 198 -8.90 -11.03 -5.39
C LYS A 198 -7.52 -11.47 -5.84
N THR A 199 -7.23 -12.74 -5.61
CA THR A 199 -6.02 -13.41 -6.04
C THR A 199 -6.30 -14.26 -7.28
N GLY A 200 -5.35 -14.37 -8.18
CA GLY A 200 -5.49 -15.14 -9.40
C GLY A 200 -4.32 -14.88 -10.35
N LYS A 201 -4.62 -14.56 -11.62
CA LYS A 201 -3.60 -14.18 -12.61
C LYS A 201 -2.86 -12.90 -12.23
N SER A 202 -3.54 -11.96 -11.58
CA SER A 202 -2.97 -10.75 -10.99
C SER A 202 -3.60 -10.50 -9.62
N LEU A 203 -2.89 -9.76 -8.77
CA LEU A 203 -3.44 -9.26 -7.51
C LEU A 203 -4.32 -8.06 -7.80
N GLN A 204 -5.58 -8.14 -7.40
CA GLN A 204 -6.58 -7.09 -7.61
C GLN A 204 -7.29 -6.76 -6.31
N VAL A 205 -7.72 -5.51 -6.17
CA VAL A 205 -8.58 -5.08 -5.06
C VAL A 205 -9.90 -4.56 -5.63
N GLU A 206 -11.00 -5.14 -5.17
CA GLU A 206 -12.35 -4.64 -5.40
C GLU A 206 -12.71 -3.68 -4.26
N ILE A 207 -13.18 -2.50 -4.63
CA ILE A 207 -13.60 -1.45 -3.71
C ILE A 207 -15.05 -1.15 -4.01
N LYS A 208 -15.88 -1.20 -2.97
CA LYS A 208 -17.26 -0.78 -3.00
C LYS A 208 -17.39 0.54 -2.27
N CYS A 209 -18.12 1.47 -2.86
CA CYS A 209 -18.40 2.74 -2.25
C CYS A 209 -19.77 3.25 -2.66
N GLU A 210 -20.33 4.08 -1.79
CA GLU A 210 -21.60 4.76 -2.01
C GLU A 210 -21.33 6.26 -2.07
N GLY A 211 -22.07 6.97 -2.90
CA GLY A 211 -21.97 8.42 -3.02
C GLY A 211 -23.33 9.07 -2.90
N SER A 212 -23.43 10.21 -2.21
CA SER A 212 -24.65 11.00 -2.08
C SER A 212 -24.37 12.49 -1.97
N THR A 213 -25.19 13.36 -2.56
CA THR A 213 -25.09 14.82 -2.33
C THR A 213 -26.02 15.34 -1.24
N ASN A 214 -26.85 14.47 -0.67
CA ASN A 214 -27.79 14.81 0.40
C ASN A 214 -27.91 13.65 1.40
N PRO A 215 -26.83 13.32 2.12
CA PRO A 215 -26.81 12.21 3.06
C PRO A 215 -27.81 12.38 4.21
N LYS A 216 -28.20 13.63 4.50
CA LYS A 216 -29.17 13.97 5.57
C LYS A 216 -30.63 13.94 5.10
N GLY A 217 -30.89 13.76 3.81
CA GLY A 217 -32.24 13.61 3.27
C GLY A 217 -33.11 14.88 3.32
N PHE A 218 -32.52 16.06 3.15
CA PHE A 218 -33.27 17.31 3.08
C PHE A 218 -34.20 17.35 1.86
N GLU A 219 -35.51 17.39 2.06
CA GLU A 219 -36.52 17.33 0.98
C GLU A 219 -36.52 18.56 0.06
N GLU A 220 -36.06 19.71 0.57
CA GLU A 220 -35.95 20.95 -0.20
C GLU A 220 -34.71 20.99 -1.11
N GLU A 221 -33.87 19.96 -1.08
CA GLU A 221 -32.64 19.91 -1.84
C GLU A 221 -32.70 18.83 -2.90
N SER A 222 -32.27 19.17 -4.11
CA SER A 222 -32.02 18.15 -5.11
C SER A 222 -30.88 17.24 -4.63
N SER A 223 -31.04 15.95 -4.81
CA SER A 223 -30.08 14.95 -4.40
C SER A 223 -29.71 14.01 -5.52
N TRP A 224 -28.50 13.46 -5.40
CA TRP A 224 -28.05 12.33 -6.18
C TRP A 224 -27.57 11.25 -5.22
N TYR A 225 -27.76 9.99 -5.62
CA TYR A 225 -27.19 8.81 -4.96
C TYR A 225 -26.66 7.84 -6.02
N GLY A 226 -25.62 7.08 -5.69
CA GLY A 226 -25.19 5.95 -6.48
C GLY A 226 -24.20 5.03 -5.77
N GLU A 227 -24.15 3.79 -6.22
CA GLU A 227 -23.24 2.76 -5.70
C GLU A 227 -22.19 2.41 -6.75
N LEU A 228 -20.92 2.45 -6.37
CA LEU A 228 -19.80 2.11 -7.23
C LEU A 228 -19.16 0.80 -6.76
N THR A 229 -18.95 -0.12 -7.69
CA THR A 229 -17.99 -1.21 -7.53
C THR A 229 -16.83 -0.99 -8.50
N ALA A 230 -15.64 -0.73 -7.98
CA ALA A 230 -14.41 -0.51 -8.74
C ALA A 230 -13.42 -1.66 -8.50
N VAL A 231 -12.60 -1.99 -9.49
CA VAL A 231 -11.52 -2.99 -9.37
C VAL A 231 -10.22 -2.37 -9.85
N TRP A 232 -9.27 -2.27 -8.95
CA TRP A 232 -7.90 -1.89 -9.23
C TRP A 232 -7.03 -3.12 -9.43
N ASP A 233 -6.22 -3.12 -10.49
CA ASP A 233 -5.20 -4.14 -10.72
C ASP A 233 -3.83 -3.59 -10.29
N VAL A 234 -3.21 -4.24 -9.30
CA VAL A 234 -1.97 -3.76 -8.67
C VAL A 234 -0.83 -3.73 -9.69
N ALA A 235 -0.68 -4.78 -10.49
CA ALA A 235 0.40 -4.86 -11.47
C ALA A 235 0.24 -3.85 -12.62
N GLN A 236 -1.01 -3.62 -13.07
CA GLN A 236 -1.29 -2.65 -14.13
C GLN A 236 -1.42 -1.21 -13.64
N ARG A 237 -1.51 -1.00 -12.32
CA ARG A 237 -1.64 0.31 -11.66
C ARG A 237 -2.76 1.16 -12.22
N LYS A 238 -3.93 0.55 -12.39
CA LYS A 238 -5.13 1.25 -12.89
C LYS A 238 -6.40 0.53 -12.49
N LEU A 239 -7.50 1.27 -12.55
CA LEU A 239 -8.83 0.69 -12.57
C LEU A 239 -9.04 -0.10 -13.86
N VAL A 240 -9.26 -1.40 -13.73
CA VAL A 240 -9.52 -2.31 -14.87
C VAL A 240 -11.00 -2.57 -15.08
N ARG A 241 -11.83 -2.27 -14.07
CA ARG A 241 -13.29 -2.37 -14.13
C ARG A 241 -13.90 -1.39 -13.14
N HIS A 242 -15.01 -0.77 -13.53
CA HIS A 242 -15.88 -0.08 -12.60
C HIS A 242 -17.33 -0.19 -13.09
N GLN A 243 -18.27 -0.17 -12.16
CA GLN A 243 -19.69 -0.14 -12.45
C GLN A 243 -20.39 0.77 -11.44
N LEU A 244 -21.04 1.81 -11.96
CA LEU A 244 -21.95 2.65 -11.19
C LEU A 244 -23.37 2.08 -11.32
N ALA A 245 -24.01 1.84 -10.19
CA ALA A 245 -25.34 1.22 -10.07
C ALA A 245 -26.25 2.04 -9.15
N ARG A 246 -27.54 1.72 -9.16
CA ARG A 246 -28.58 2.36 -8.30
C ARG A 246 -28.53 3.89 -8.32
N VAL A 247 -28.21 4.44 -9.50
CA VAL A 247 -28.14 5.88 -9.68
C VAL A 247 -29.54 6.48 -9.62
N SER A 248 -29.78 7.36 -8.65
CA SER A 248 -31.01 8.13 -8.55
C SER A 248 -30.72 9.63 -8.50
N PHE A 249 -31.66 10.40 -9.01
CA PHE A 249 -31.68 11.85 -8.89
C PHE A 249 -33.05 12.24 -8.36
N HIS A 250 -33.07 13.04 -7.30
CA HIS A 250 -34.29 13.66 -6.78
C HIS A 250 -34.18 15.16 -6.99
N ALA A 251 -35.24 15.77 -7.52
CA ALA A 251 -35.32 17.22 -7.59
C ALA A 251 -35.85 17.76 -6.25
N ALA A 252 -35.38 18.95 -5.87
CA ALA A 252 -35.94 19.69 -4.74
C ALA A 252 -37.48 19.78 -4.81
N GLY A 253 -38.15 19.58 -3.68
CA GLY A 253 -39.57 19.88 -3.53
C GLY A 253 -39.85 21.35 -3.80
N ARG A 254 -41.01 21.67 -4.40
CA ARG A 254 -41.46 23.07 -4.50
C ARG A 254 -41.83 23.56 -3.09
N LYS A 255 -41.25 24.66 -2.64
CA LYS A 255 -41.78 25.41 -1.49
C LYS A 255 -43.22 25.79 -1.80
N GLU A 256 -44.18 25.27 -1.04
CA GLU A 256 -45.50 25.88 -0.99
C GLU A 256 -45.33 27.30 -0.44
N GLN A 257 -45.76 28.29 -1.23
CA GLN A 257 -45.71 29.71 -0.89
C GLN A 257 -46.87 30.09 0.03
#